data_AF-A0A0W1D3W1-F1
#
_entry.id   AF-A0A0W1D3W1-F1
#
_cell.length_a   1.000
_cell.length_b   1.000
_cell.length_c   1.000
_cell.angle_alpha   90.00
_cell.angle_beta   90.00
_cell.angle_gamma   90.00
#
_symmetry.space_group_name_H-M   'P 1'
#
loop_
_entity.id
_entity.type
_entity.pdbx_description
1 polymer ?
#
loop_
_entity_poly.entity_id
_entity_poly.type
_entity_poly.pdbx_seq_one_letter_code
_entity_poly.pdbx_strand_id
1 'polypeptide(L)'
;MATDADETLRREIAGLLAGGLETEVFPRAEDSAQVNAIVSRLQSEGKDLASKLVIAGFTDHTITADELEQPCETCMYYLIKRRFCDLPELMLPVEPEWSCRLWRI
;
A
#
# COMPACT_ATOMS: atom_id res chain seq x y z
N MET A 1 -2.86 18.06 -4.64
CA MET A 1 -1.66 18.22 -5.47
C MET A 1 -0.52 17.60 -4.69
N ALA A 2 0.32 16.79 -5.33
CA ALA A 2 1.48 16.17 -4.67
C ALA A 2 2.47 17.26 -4.22
N THR A 3 3.08 17.04 -3.06
CA THR A 3 4.10 17.94 -2.49
C THR A 3 5.51 17.41 -2.74
N ASP A 4 6.54 18.26 -2.64
CA ASP A 4 7.94 17.81 -2.74
C ASP A 4 8.29 16.73 -1.69
N ALA A 5 7.65 16.79 -0.52
CA ALA A 5 7.76 15.77 0.51
C ALA A 5 7.13 14.44 0.06
N ASP A 6 5.96 14.47 -0.58
CA ASP A 6 5.32 13.28 -1.14
C ASP A 6 6.20 12.64 -2.22
N GLU A 7 6.83 13.45 -3.10
CA GLU A 7 7.72 12.93 -4.14
C GLU A 7 8.99 12.30 -3.56
N THR A 8 9.57 12.91 -2.53
CA THR A 8 10.77 12.37 -1.85
C THR A 8 10.46 11.03 -1.20
N LEU A 9 9.38 10.97 -0.42
CA LEU A 9 8.97 9.75 0.28
C LEU A 9 8.54 8.65 -0.70
N ARG A 10 7.90 9.00 -1.82
CA ARG A 10 7.58 8.04 -2.88
C ARG A 10 8.82 7.38 -3.47
N ARG A 11 9.88 8.16 -3.73
CA ARG A 11 11.16 7.63 -4.22
C ARG A 11 11.84 6.72 -3.20
N GLU A 12 11.74 7.05 -1.91
CA GLU A 12 12.23 6.19 -0.83
C GLU A 12 11.49 4.85 -0.81
N ILE A 13 10.15 4.87 -0.87
CA ILE A 13 9.33 3.65 -0.94
C ILE A 13 9.69 2.83 -2.17
N ALA A 14 9.77 3.46 -3.35
CA ALA A 14 10.16 2.79 -4.59
C ALA A 14 11.53 2.12 -4.47
N GLY A 15 12.49 2.80 -3.86
CA GLY A 15 13.83 2.26 -3.60
C GLY A 15 13.83 1.07 -2.64
N LEU A 16 12.98 1.09 -1.61
CA LEU A 16 12.82 -0.05 -0.68
C LEU A 16 12.22 -1.27 -1.38
N LEU A 17 11.15 -1.08 -2.15
CA LEU A 17 10.46 -2.16 -2.86
C LEU A 17 11.34 -2.76 -3.96
N ALA A 18 11.94 -1.93 -4.81
CA ALA A 18 12.87 -2.39 -5.85
C ALA A 18 14.18 -2.95 -5.26
N GLY A 19 14.55 -2.54 -4.05
CA GLY A 19 15.69 -3.04 -3.29
C GLY A 19 15.51 -4.43 -2.69
N GLY A 20 14.35 -5.06 -2.88
CA GLY A 20 14.07 -6.42 -2.41
C GLY A 20 13.50 -6.49 -0.99
N LEU A 21 12.83 -5.44 -0.51
CA LEU A 21 12.06 -5.51 0.72
C LEU A 21 10.96 -6.57 0.58
N GLU A 22 11.07 -7.66 1.33
CA GLU A 22 10.07 -8.73 1.33
C GLU A 22 8.81 -8.27 2.07
N THR A 23 7.70 -8.13 1.36
CA THR A 23 6.40 -7.71 1.92
C THR A 23 5.39 -8.86 1.93
N GLU A 24 4.40 -8.78 2.82
CA GLU A 24 3.37 -9.80 2.96
C GLU A 24 2.26 -9.64 1.90
N VAL A 25 2.60 -9.81 0.62
CA VAL A 25 1.67 -9.61 -0.51
C VAL A 25 0.42 -10.50 -0.40
N PHE A 26 0.58 -11.72 0.13
CA PHE A 26 -0.50 -12.70 0.33
C PHE A 26 -0.51 -13.24 1.77
N PRO A 27 -1.68 -13.69 2.29
CA PRO A 27 -3.01 -13.59 1.68
C PRO A 27 -3.51 -12.14 1.60
N ARG A 28 -4.30 -11.83 0.58
CA ARG A 28 -4.96 -10.52 0.45
C ARG A 28 -6.21 -10.50 1.32
N ALA A 29 -6.66 -9.31 1.71
CA ALA A 29 -7.87 -9.17 2.50
C ALA A 29 -9.09 -9.26 1.58
N GLU A 30 -9.81 -10.38 1.66
CA GLU A 30 -11.03 -10.66 0.91
C GLU A 30 -12.28 -10.13 1.64
N ASP A 31 -12.23 -10.07 2.97
CA ASP A 31 -13.33 -9.60 3.80
C ASP A 31 -12.96 -8.52 4.83
N SER A 32 -13.97 -7.90 5.43
CA SER A 32 -13.80 -6.86 6.44
C SER A 32 -13.09 -7.34 7.71
N ALA A 33 -13.18 -8.62 8.08
CA ALA A 33 -12.50 -9.15 9.26
C ALA A 33 -10.98 -9.23 9.02
N GLN A 34 -10.56 -9.67 7.83
CA GLN A 34 -9.18 -9.68 7.41
C GLN A 34 -8.60 -8.26 7.28
N VAL A 35 -9.35 -7.32 6.69
CA VAL A 35 -8.95 -5.90 6.64
C VAL A 35 -8.71 -5.37 8.06
N ASN A 36 -9.66 -5.58 8.98
CA ASN A 36 -9.55 -5.09 10.35
C ASN A 36 -8.38 -5.73 11.12
N ALA A 37 -8.07 -6.99 10.85
CA ALA A 37 -6.92 -7.67 11.45
C ALA A 37 -5.60 -7.03 10.99
N ILE A 38 -5.45 -6.76 9.68
CA ILE A 38 -4.25 -6.11 9.14
C ILE A 38 -4.15 -4.66 9.62
N VAL A 39 -5.26 -3.92 9.66
CA VAL A 39 -5.32 -2.55 10.22
C VAL A 39 -4.89 -2.54 11.69
N SER A 40 -5.40 -3.47 12.49
CA SER A 40 -5.02 -3.60 13.91
C SER A 40 -3.52 -3.90 14.07
N ARG A 41 -2.96 -4.69 13.16
CA ARG A 41 -1.52 -4.96 13.12
C ARG A 41 -0.72 -3.75 12.69
N LEU A 42 -1.16 -2.99 11.68
CA LEU A 42 -0.53 -1.72 11.30
C LEU A 42 -0.51 -0.72 12.47
N GLN A 43 -1.58 -0.64 13.25
CA GLN A 43 -1.66 0.26 14.41
C GLN A 43 -0.68 -0.13 15.54
N SER A 44 -0.38 -1.42 15.70
CA SER A 44 0.48 -1.94 16.78
C SER A 44 1.94 -2.09 16.38
N GLU A 45 2.20 -2.55 15.16
CA GLU A 45 3.52 -2.94 14.64
C GLU A 45 4.05 -2.01 13.54
N GLY A 46 3.17 -1.30 12.81
CA GLY A 46 3.52 -0.40 11.69
C GLY A 46 4.08 0.95 12.13
N LYS A 47 5.14 0.93 12.95
CA LYS A 47 5.71 2.13 13.59
C LYS A 47 6.67 2.91 12.69
N ASP A 48 7.28 2.24 11.72
CA ASP A 48 8.18 2.84 10.74
C ASP A 48 7.72 2.54 9.31
N LEU A 49 8.37 3.16 8.34
CA LEU A 49 7.98 3.02 6.93
C LEU A 49 8.10 1.57 6.47
N ALA A 50 9.21 0.89 6.77
CA ALA A 50 9.45 -0.47 6.32
C ALA A 50 8.40 -1.45 6.88
N SER A 51 8.14 -1.41 8.18
CA SER A 51 7.12 -2.23 8.84
C SER A 51 5.72 -1.99 8.25
N LYS A 52 5.35 -0.73 7.97
CA LYS A 52 4.09 -0.43 7.26
C LYS A 52 4.03 -1.08 5.88
N LEU A 53 5.08 -0.94 5.08
CA LEU A 53 5.14 -1.52 3.73
C LEU A 53 5.05 -3.05 3.76
N VAL A 54 5.73 -3.68 4.71
CA VAL A 54 5.73 -5.14 4.90
C VAL A 54 4.33 -5.64 5.31
N ILE A 55 3.76 -5.08 6.38
CA ILE A 55 2.46 -5.53 6.93
C ILE A 55 1.34 -5.31 5.91
N ALA A 56 1.33 -4.15 5.24
CA ALA A 56 0.35 -3.86 4.21
C ALA A 56 0.63 -4.58 2.88
N GLY A 57 1.74 -5.30 2.75
CA GLY A 57 2.04 -6.12 1.57
C GLY A 57 2.22 -5.29 0.31
N PHE A 58 2.97 -4.19 0.38
CA PHE A 58 3.17 -3.29 -0.75
C PHE A 58 4.03 -3.94 -1.86
N THR A 59 3.68 -3.67 -3.11
CA THR A 59 4.43 -4.03 -4.31
C THR A 59 4.59 -2.82 -5.22
N ASP A 60 5.71 -2.73 -5.92
CA ASP A 60 6.01 -1.69 -6.89
C ASP A 60 5.40 -1.95 -8.29
N HIS A 61 4.53 -2.96 -8.37
CA HIS A 61 3.85 -3.42 -9.57
C HIS A 61 2.45 -3.95 -9.24
N THR A 62 1.59 -4.01 -10.24
CA THR A 62 0.22 -4.51 -10.11
C THR A 62 0.20 -5.99 -9.74
N ILE A 63 -0.67 -6.34 -8.80
CA ILE A 63 -0.95 -7.75 -8.46
C ILE A 63 -2.29 -8.15 -9.08
N THR A 64 -2.32 -9.32 -9.70
CA THR A 64 -3.56 -9.98 -10.12
C THR A 64 -3.95 -11.02 -9.06
N ALA A 65 -5.14 -10.89 -8.51
CA ALA A 65 -5.73 -11.87 -7.59
C ALA A 65 -7.24 -11.98 -7.90
N ASP A 66 -7.77 -13.19 -7.82
CA ASP A 66 -9.17 -13.51 -8.19
C ASP A 66 -9.54 -13.02 -9.60
N GLU A 67 -8.63 -13.22 -10.55
CA GLU A 67 -8.78 -12.79 -11.97
C GLU A 67 -8.91 -11.27 -12.17
N LEU A 68 -8.64 -10.47 -11.12
CA LEU A 68 -8.72 -9.02 -11.16
C LEU A 68 -7.35 -8.38 -10.90
N GLU A 69 -7.01 -7.38 -11.70
CA GLU A 69 -5.89 -6.49 -11.44
C GLU A 69 -6.23 -5.55 -10.28
N GLN A 70 -5.33 -5.48 -9.31
CA GLN A 70 -5.53 -4.72 -8.06
C GLN A 70 -4.52 -3.57 -7.90
N PRO A 71 -4.39 -2.63 -8.85
CA PRO A 71 -3.48 -1.50 -8.72
C PRO A 71 -4.03 -0.43 -7.76
N CYS A 72 -3.16 0.40 -7.20
CA CYS A 72 -3.55 1.50 -6.32
C CYS A 72 -4.56 2.42 -7.00
N GLU A 73 -4.43 2.68 -8.31
CA GLU A 73 -5.35 3.58 -9.03
C GLU A 73 -6.82 3.16 -9.02
N THR A 74 -7.10 1.87 -8.83
CA THR A 74 -8.46 1.35 -8.71
C THR A 74 -8.91 1.19 -7.25
N CYS A 75 -8.03 1.35 -6.27
CA CYS A 75 -8.35 1.20 -4.85
C CYS A 75 -9.19 2.38 -4.33
N MET A 76 -10.16 2.11 -3.45
CA MET A 76 -11.03 3.14 -2.85
C MET A 76 -10.28 4.22 -2.04
N TYR A 77 -9.07 3.91 -1.55
CA TYR A 77 -8.26 4.84 -0.75
C TYR A 77 -7.30 5.70 -1.59
N TYR A 78 -7.26 5.54 -2.91
CA TYR A 78 -6.32 6.25 -3.75
C TYR A 78 -6.82 7.65 -4.15
N LEU A 79 -5.99 8.65 -3.88
CA LEU A 79 -6.23 10.04 -4.24
C LEU A 79 -5.52 10.41 -5.53
N ILE A 80 -6.21 10.32 -6.67
CA ILE A 80 -5.64 10.55 -8.01
C ILE A 80 -4.85 11.85 -8.17
N LYS A 81 -5.31 12.98 -7.61
CA LYS A 81 -4.64 14.29 -7.74
C LYS A 81 -3.38 14.44 -6.88
N ARG A 82 -3.12 13.51 -5.97
CA ARG A 82 -1.96 13.50 -5.06
C ARG A 82 -1.10 12.25 -5.26
N ARG A 83 -1.63 11.22 -5.93
CA ARG A 83 -1.04 9.88 -6.05
C ARG A 83 -0.66 9.35 -4.65
N PHE A 84 -1.69 9.11 -3.85
CA PHE A 84 -1.55 8.96 -2.40
C PHE A 84 -2.60 7.98 -1.86
N CYS A 85 -2.22 7.14 -0.90
CA CYS A 85 -3.11 6.25 -0.18
C CYS A 85 -3.60 6.94 1.09
N ASP A 86 -4.91 7.18 1.17
CA ASP A 86 -5.58 7.88 2.29
C ASP A 86 -6.12 6.93 3.36
N LEU A 87 -5.66 5.67 3.37
CA LEU A 87 -5.94 4.77 4.48
C LEU A 87 -5.23 5.33 5.73
N PRO A 88 -5.93 5.61 6.85
CA PRO A 88 -5.36 6.33 7.99
C PRO A 88 -4.09 5.71 8.57
N GLU A 89 -4.00 4.38 8.58
CA GLU A 89 -2.83 3.64 9.08
C GLU A 89 -1.60 3.80 8.18
N LEU A 90 -1.81 4.01 6.88
CA LEU A 90 -0.75 4.15 5.90
C LEU A 90 -0.41 5.62 5.71
N MET A 91 -1.33 6.41 5.13
CA MET A 91 -1.11 7.81 4.78
C MET A 91 0.22 8.00 4.02
N LEU A 92 0.41 7.25 2.94
CA LEU A 92 1.65 7.21 2.16
C LEU A 92 1.44 7.67 0.71
N PRO A 93 2.42 8.35 0.08
CA PRO A 93 2.43 8.54 -1.35
C PRO A 93 2.70 7.21 -2.07
N VAL A 94 1.95 6.95 -3.15
CA VAL A 94 2.01 5.69 -3.90
C VAL A 94 1.86 5.95 -5.38
N GLU A 95 2.47 5.12 -6.24
CA GLU A 95 2.24 5.19 -7.69
C GLU A 95 0.97 4.43 -8.09
N PRO A 96 0.29 4.84 -9.19
CA PRO A 96 -0.97 4.22 -9.61
C PRO A 96 -0.86 2.72 -9.84
N GLU A 97 0.26 2.24 -10.38
CA GLU A 97 0.55 0.84 -10.72
C GLU A 97 1.01 -0.02 -9.55
N TRP A 98 1.18 0.54 -8.35
CA TRP A 98 1.55 -0.24 -7.16
C TRP A 98 0.37 -1.04 -6.62
N SER A 99 0.60 -1.92 -5.67
CA SER A 99 -0.47 -2.64 -4.98
C SER A 99 -0.16 -2.82 -3.51
N CYS A 100 -1.18 -3.11 -2.69
CA CYS A 100 -1.03 -3.55 -1.31
C CYS A 100 -2.11 -4.58 -0.99
N ARG A 101 -1.89 -5.48 -0.04
CA ARG A 101 -2.83 -6.57 0.31
C ARG A 101 -4.18 -6.10 0.89
N LEU A 102 -4.30 -4.80 1.17
CA LEU A 102 -5.50 -4.10 1.67
C LEU A 102 -6.33 -3.46 0.53
N TRP A 103 -5.93 -3.66 -0.73
CA TRP A 103 -6.66 -3.16 -1.89
C TRP A 103 -8.13 -3.61 -1.87
N ARG A 104 -9.03 -2.70 -2.26
CA ARG A 104 -10.47 -2.94 -2.34
C ARG A 104 -11.18 -1.87 -3.17
N ILE A 105 -12.37 -2.22 -3.66
CA ILE A 105 -13.32 -1.37 -4.40
C ILE A 105 -14.67 -1.29 -3.71
#